data_AF-A0AAV2DI69-F1
#
_entry.id   AF-A0AAV2DI69-F1
#
_cell.length_a   1.000
_cell.length_b   1.000
_cell.length_c   1.000
_cell.angle_alpha   90.00
_cell.angle_beta   90.00
_cell.angle_gamma   90.00
#
_symmetry.space_group_name_H-M   'P 1'
#
loop_
_entity.id
_entity.type
_entity.pdbx_description
1 polymer ?
#
loop_
_entity_poly.entity_id
_entity_poly.type
_entity_poly.pdbx_seq_one_letter_code
_entity_poly.pdbx_strand_id
1 'polypeptide(L)'
;MLCFRPTFIQIWKKRSVEQFRPDPYLATAVNCMSWVVYGLPVVKPNALLVLTTNGLGAFISFIYIAIFVLYSDNKKRVKILTILLVEICFIVLLLLLVVFLVPAVSQRILIVGVVSLVLCVISYGAPLSVLVRIMLNS
;
A
#
# COMPACT_ATOMS: atom_id res chain seq x y z
N MET A 1 3.50 31.20 -15.36
CA MET A 1 2.98 31.75 -14.09
C MET A 1 1.49 31.39 -14.00
N LEU A 2 1.13 30.53 -13.04
CA LEU A 2 -0.22 30.23 -12.51
C LEU A 2 -1.30 29.60 -13.44
N CYS A 3 -1.44 28.26 -13.41
CA CYS A 3 -2.73 27.59 -13.64
C CYS A 3 -2.96 26.37 -12.72
N PHE A 4 -2.50 26.44 -11.46
CA PHE A 4 -2.77 25.39 -10.46
C PHE A 4 -3.94 25.73 -9.52
N ARG A 5 -4.61 26.87 -9.72
CA ARG A 5 -5.63 27.39 -8.80
C ARG A 5 -7.06 26.84 -8.96
N PRO A 6 -7.59 26.46 -10.14
CA PRO A 6 -8.99 26.04 -10.19
C PRO A 6 -9.20 24.63 -9.59
N THR A 7 -8.17 23.77 -9.60
CA THR A 7 -8.28 22.37 -9.14
C THR A 7 -8.34 22.27 -7.62
N PHE A 8 -7.47 22.98 -6.90
CA PHE A 8 -7.43 22.93 -5.43
C PHE A 8 -8.71 23.53 -4.81
N ILE A 9 -9.25 24.61 -5.40
CA ILE A 9 -10.47 25.26 -4.91
C ILE A 9 -11.71 24.39 -5.17
N GLN A 10 -11.77 23.66 -6.29
CA GLN A 10 -12.85 22.70 -6.54
C GLN A 10 -12.78 21.48 -5.63
N ILE A 11 -11.57 20.97 -5.33
CA ILE A 11 -11.38 19.85 -4.39
C ILE A 11 -11.78 20.25 -2.96
N TRP A 12 -11.47 21.48 -2.54
CA TRP A 12 -11.82 21.99 -1.22
C TRP A 12 -13.31 22.36 -1.09
N LYS A 13 -13.93 22.95 -2.12
CA LYS A 13 -15.37 23.29 -2.13
C LYS A 13 -16.28 22.07 -2.21
N LYS A 14 -15.83 20.94 -2.76
CA LYS A 14 -16.68 19.75 -2.87
C LYS A 14 -16.99 19.09 -1.52
N ARG A 15 -16.24 19.40 -0.45
CA ARG A 15 -16.49 18.94 0.95
C ARG A 15 -16.95 17.48 1.05
N SER A 16 -16.53 16.65 0.10
CA SER A 16 -17.02 15.30 -0.07
C SER A 16 -15.90 14.38 0.31
N VAL A 17 -16.03 13.85 1.53
CA VAL A 17 -15.29 12.70 2.00
C VAL A 17 -15.62 11.45 1.14
N GLU A 18 -16.57 11.53 0.18
CA GLU A 18 -16.85 10.46 -0.78
C GLU A 18 -15.73 10.27 -1.83
N GLN A 19 -14.77 11.19 -1.96
CA GLN A 19 -13.58 10.96 -2.76
C GLN A 19 -12.46 10.25 -2.00
N PHE A 20 -12.58 10.10 -0.68
CA PHE A 20 -11.61 9.36 0.10
C PHE A 20 -11.91 7.86 -0.02
N ARG A 21 -11.31 7.21 -1.01
CA ARG A 21 -11.42 5.76 -1.16
C ARG A 21 -10.38 5.09 -0.26
N PRO A 22 -10.73 4.06 0.51
CA PRO A 22 -9.76 3.31 1.32
C PRO A 22 -8.84 2.42 0.47
N ASP A 23 -9.28 2.09 -0.76
CA ASP A 23 -8.60 1.14 -1.65
C ASP A 23 -7.12 1.47 -1.91
N PRO A 24 -6.73 2.72 -2.22
CA PRO A 24 -5.33 3.07 -2.44
C PRO A 24 -4.48 2.97 -1.16
N TYR A 25 -5.07 3.23 0.02
CA TYR A 25 -4.35 3.14 1.28
C TYR A 25 -4.15 1.69 1.72
N LEU A 26 -5.12 0.81 1.47
CA LEU A 26 -4.97 -0.64 1.65
C LEU A 26 -3.89 -1.20 0.70
N ALA A 27 -3.95 -0.85 -0.58
CA ALA A 27 -2.93 -1.23 -1.56
C ALA A 27 -1.52 -0.72 -1.18
N THR A 28 -1.42 0.51 -0.67
CA THR A 28 -0.15 1.07 -0.19
C THR A 28 0.32 0.35 1.08
N ALA A 29 -0.59 0.02 2.01
CA ALA A 29 -0.26 -0.68 3.24
C ALA A 29 0.35 -2.06 2.94
N VAL A 30 -0.29 -2.89 2.11
CA VAL A 30 0.25 -4.23 1.77
C VAL A 30 1.57 -4.14 0.99
N ASN A 31 1.70 -3.17 0.08
CA ASN A 31 2.96 -2.95 -0.64
C ASN A 31 4.09 -2.56 0.33
N CYS A 32 3.87 -1.56 1.17
CA CYS A 32 4.87 -1.11 2.15
C CYS A 32 5.19 -2.20 3.18
N MET A 33 4.21 -2.95 3.69
CA MET A 33 4.45 -4.08 4.59
C MET A 33 5.31 -5.16 3.94
N SER A 34 5.11 -5.47 2.65
CA SER A 34 5.96 -6.43 1.94
C SER A 34 7.42 -5.97 1.83
N TRP A 35 7.63 -4.68 1.56
CA TRP A 35 8.97 -4.08 1.52
C TRP A 35 9.61 -3.96 2.91
N VAL A 36 8.81 -3.80 3.96
CA VAL A 36 9.27 -3.91 5.35
C VAL A 36 9.81 -5.31 5.60
N VAL A 37 9.08 -6.37 5.23
CA VAL A 37 9.57 -7.76 5.32
C VAL A 37 10.87 -7.93 4.53
N TYR A 38 10.95 -7.38 3.32
CA TYR A 38 12.18 -7.40 2.51
C TYR A 38 13.36 -6.73 3.22
N GLY A 39 13.11 -5.61 3.89
CA GLY A 39 14.14 -4.82 4.59
C GLY A 39 14.58 -5.40 5.95
N LEU A 40 13.90 -6.43 6.47
CA LEU A 40 14.28 -7.06 7.73
C LEU A 40 15.66 -7.75 7.60
N PRO A 41 16.55 -7.64 8.61
CA PRO A 41 17.88 -8.26 8.56
C PRO A 41 17.87 -9.77 8.37
N VAL A 42 16.80 -10.45 8.79
CA VAL A 42 16.61 -11.90 8.61
C VAL A 42 16.34 -12.30 7.15
N VAL A 43 15.85 -11.35 6.33
CA VAL A 43 15.59 -11.51 4.90
C VAL A 43 16.73 -10.92 4.09
N LYS A 44 17.02 -9.63 4.24
CA LYS A 44 18.08 -8.93 3.52
C LYS A 44 19.01 -8.18 4.49
N PRO A 45 20.28 -8.60 4.61
CA PRO A 45 21.28 -7.86 5.36
C PRO A 45 21.49 -6.44 4.79
N ASN A 46 21.73 -5.47 5.66
CA ASN A 46 22.07 -4.07 5.31
C ASN A 46 21.00 -3.32 4.49
N ALA A 47 19.72 -3.69 4.58
CA ALA A 47 18.62 -3.06 3.86
C ALA A 47 17.79 -2.06 4.71
N LEU A 48 18.40 -1.45 5.73
CA LEU A 48 17.72 -0.56 6.68
C LEU A 48 17.00 0.62 6.01
N LEU A 49 17.54 1.17 4.93
CA LEU A 49 16.89 2.26 4.20
C LEU A 49 15.53 1.84 3.63
N VAL A 50 15.43 0.61 3.10
CA VAL A 50 14.17 0.08 2.57
C VAL A 50 13.18 -0.13 3.71
N LEU A 51 13.66 -0.66 4.84
CA LEU A 51 12.88 -0.89 6.04
C LEU A 51 12.29 0.42 6.60
N THR A 52 13.10 1.46 6.76
CA THR A 52 12.65 2.73 7.38
C THR A 52 11.71 3.51 6.48
N THR A 53 12.03 3.61 5.18
CA THR A 53 11.19 4.34 4.20
C THR A 53 9.82 3.68 4.05
N ASN A 54 9.77 2.35 3.88
CA ASN A 54 8.50 1.63 3.76
C ASN A 54 7.79 1.48 5.10
N GLY A 55 8.51 1.42 6.23
CA GLY A 55 7.93 1.47 7.56
C GLY A 55 7.17 2.77 7.80
N LEU A 56 7.75 3.91 7.42
CA LEU A 56 7.05 5.20 7.46
C LEU A 56 5.85 5.24 6.51
N GLY A 57 5.99 4.70 5.29
CA GLY A 57 4.87 4.58 4.34
C GLY A 57 3.71 3.75 4.88
N ALA A 58 4.00 2.61 5.52
CA ALA A 58 3.00 1.76 6.17
C ALA A 58 2.35 2.50 7.34
N PHE A 59 3.14 3.17 8.20
CA PHE A 59 2.62 3.95 9.32
C PHE A 59 1.64 5.04 8.88
N ILE A 60 2.00 5.82 7.86
CA ILE A 60 1.12 6.86 7.29
C ILE A 60 -0.15 6.22 6.71
N SER A 61 -0.03 5.11 5.98
CA SER A 61 -1.18 4.40 5.41
C SER A 61 -2.14 3.90 6.50
N PHE A 62 -1.61 3.37 7.60
CA PHE A 62 -2.43 2.94 8.74
C PHE A 62 -3.15 4.10 9.42
N ILE A 63 -2.54 5.28 9.53
CA ILE A 63 -3.22 6.48 10.05
C ILE A 63 -4.45 6.81 9.19
N TYR A 64 -4.29 6.81 7.87
CA TYR A 64 -5.41 7.10 6.96
C TYR A 64 -6.50 6.02 7.01
N ILE A 65 -6.12 4.74 7.07
CA ILE A 65 -7.07 3.64 7.25
C ILE A 65 -7.82 3.78 8.58
N ALA A 66 -7.11 4.11 9.67
CA ALA A 66 -7.72 4.30 10.99
C ALA A 66 -8.72 5.45 11.01
N ILE A 67 -8.36 6.60 10.44
CA ILE A 67 -9.29 7.73 10.25
C ILE A 67 -10.51 7.26 9.45
N PHE A 68 -10.32 6.57 8.33
CA PHE A 68 -11.43 6.09 7.51
C PHE A 68 -12.36 5.14 8.28
N VAL A 69 -11.79 4.21 9.04
CA VAL A 69 -12.53 3.25 9.87
C VAL A 69 -13.34 3.96 10.96
N LEU A 70 -12.80 5.03 11.57
CA LEU A 70 -13.49 5.81 12.60
C LEU A 70 -14.70 6.58 12.06
N TYR A 71 -14.62 7.10 10.83
CA TYR A 71 -15.67 7.93 10.22
C TYR A 71 -16.59 7.17 9.25
N SER A 72 -16.45 5.85 9.11
CA SER A 72 -17.24 5.05 8.17
C SER A 72 -18.38 4.27 8.81
N ASP A 73 -19.44 4.04 8.03
CA ASP A 73 -20.55 3.16 8.39
C ASP A 73 -20.08 1.73 8.71
N ASN A 74 -20.80 1.04 9.60
CA ASN A 74 -20.46 -0.31 10.06
C ASN A 74 -20.15 -1.30 8.92
N LYS A 75 -20.91 -1.26 7.82
CA LYS A 75 -20.69 -2.15 6.66
C LYS A 75 -19.33 -1.92 5.98
N LYS A 76 -18.97 -0.65 5.75
CA LYS A 76 -17.69 -0.27 5.13
C LYS A 76 -16.52 -0.57 6.07
N ARG A 77 -16.71 -0.28 7.36
CA ARG A 77 -15.74 -0.58 8.42
C ARG A 77 -15.40 -2.07 8.48
N VAL A 78 -16.41 -2.95 8.53
CA VAL A 78 -16.17 -4.40 8.54
C VAL A 78 -15.40 -4.85 7.31
N LYS A 79 -15.80 -4.40 6.11
CA LYS A 79 -15.09 -4.73 4.86
C LYS A 79 -13.60 -4.38 4.93
N ILE A 80 -13.26 -3.18 5.41
CA ILE A 80 -11.87 -2.70 5.46
C ILE A 80 -11.06 -3.47 6.49
N LEU A 81 -11.64 -3.70 7.68
CA LEU A 81 -10.97 -4.49 8.71
C LEU A 81 -10.74 -5.94 8.24
N THR A 82 -11.68 -6.53 7.50
CA THR A 82 -11.49 -7.85 6.88
C THR A 82 -10.34 -7.84 5.88
N ILE A 83 -10.28 -6.84 4.98
CA ILE A 83 -9.18 -6.74 4.00
C ILE A 83 -7.84 -6.57 4.73
N LEU A 84 -7.77 -5.68 5.71
CA LEU A 84 -6.56 -5.43 6.50
C LEU A 84 -6.10 -6.70 7.23
N LEU A 85 -7.03 -7.47 7.79
CA LEU A 85 -6.72 -8.75 8.43
C LEU A 85 -6.12 -9.74 7.42
N VAL A 86 -6.69 -9.85 6.22
CA VAL A 86 -6.15 -10.71 5.16
C VAL A 86 -4.76 -10.27 4.73
N GLU A 87 -4.52 -8.95 4.60
CA GLU A 87 -3.19 -8.41 4.28
C GLU A 87 -2.17 -8.74 5.37
N ILE A 88 -2.51 -8.55 6.65
CA ILE A 88 -1.62 -8.90 7.78
C ILE A 88 -1.35 -10.40 7.80
N CYS A 89 -2.38 -11.24 7.63
CA CYS A 89 -2.21 -12.70 7.57
C CYS A 89 -1.29 -13.10 6.41
N PHE A 90 -1.45 -12.49 5.24
CA PHE A 90 -0.58 -12.72 4.08
C PHE A 90 0.88 -12.35 4.38
N ILE A 91 1.12 -11.18 4.98
CA ILE A 91 2.48 -10.71 5.31
C ILE A 91 3.15 -11.59 6.37
N VAL A 92 2.42 -11.97 7.41
CA VAL A 92 2.91 -12.88 8.45
C VAL A 92 3.23 -14.25 7.84
N LEU A 93 2.33 -14.79 7.02
CA LEU A 93 2.55 -16.07 6.35
C LEU A 93 3.77 -16.02 5.44
N LEU A 94 3.92 -14.97 4.63
CA LEU A 94 5.09 -14.76 3.76
C LEU A 94 6.39 -14.77 4.58
N LEU A 95 6.43 -14.00 5.66
CA LEU A 95 7.61 -13.93 6.53
C LEU A 95 7.93 -15.30 7.15
N LEU A 96 6.93 -15.98 7.71
CA LEU A 96 7.12 -17.30 8.34
C LEU A 96 7.62 -18.33 7.32
N LEU A 97 6.96 -18.44 6.16
CA LEU A 97 7.37 -19.40 5.12
C LEU A 97 8.81 -19.13 4.67
N VAL A 98 9.19 -17.88 4.43
CA VAL A 98 10.53 -17.53 3.97
C VAL A 98 11.59 -17.77 5.06
N VAL A 99 11.31 -17.44 6.32
CA VAL A 99 12.28 -17.62 7.41
C VAL A 99 12.46 -19.09 7.78
N PHE A 100 11.37 -19.86 7.84
CA PHE A 100 11.42 -21.25 8.30
C PHE A 100 11.70 -22.27 7.18
N LEU A 101 11.23 -22.04 5.95
CA LEU A 101 11.34 -23.03 4.87
C LEU A 101 12.47 -22.74 3.87
N VAL A 102 13.02 -21.53 3.84
CA VAL A 102 14.06 -21.15 2.89
C VAL A 102 15.38 -20.91 3.64
N PRO A 103 16.36 -21.84 3.60
CA PRO A 103 17.61 -21.65 4.33
C PRO A 103 18.52 -20.57 3.70
N ALA A 104 18.54 -20.48 2.37
CA ALA A 104 19.44 -19.60 1.65
C ALA A 104 18.96 -18.14 1.64
N VAL A 105 19.75 -17.24 2.21
CA VAL A 105 19.45 -15.80 2.27
C VAL A 105 19.20 -15.20 0.87
N SER A 106 19.99 -15.59 -0.14
CA SER A 106 19.81 -15.13 -1.52
C SER A 106 18.42 -15.46 -2.08
N GLN A 107 17.89 -16.65 -1.76
CA GLN A 107 16.55 -17.06 -2.16
C GLN A 107 15.46 -16.31 -1.39
N ARG A 108 15.66 -16.03 -0.09
CA ARG A 108 14.73 -15.19 0.71
C ARG A 108 14.58 -13.79 0.08
N ILE A 109 15.71 -13.18 -0.26
CA ILE A 109 15.75 -11.86 -0.92
C ILE A 109 15.00 -11.92 -2.25
N LEU A 110 15.22 -12.95 -3.06
CA LEU A 110 14.57 -13.09 -4.36
C LEU A 110 13.04 -13.26 -4.21
N ILE A 111 12.59 -14.18 -3.37
CA ILE A 111 11.16 -14.50 -3.19
C ILE A 111 10.40 -13.26 -2.69
N VAL A 112 10.86 -12.66 -1.60
CA VAL A 112 10.18 -11.48 -1.03
C VAL A 112 10.27 -10.30 -2.00
N GLY A 113 11.43 -10.11 -2.65
CA GLY A 113 11.63 -9.02 -3.61
C GLY A 113 10.69 -9.13 -4.82
N VAL A 114 10.50 -10.33 -5.37
CA VAL A 114 9.56 -10.57 -6.48
C VAL A 114 8.13 -10.29 -6.04
N VAL A 115 7.71 -10.77 -4.86
CA VAL A 115 6.37 -10.48 -4.31
C VAL A 115 6.14 -8.97 -4.17
N SER A 116 7.10 -8.26 -3.56
CA SER A 116 7.01 -6.80 -3.40
C SER A 116 6.99 -6.06 -4.74
N LEU A 117 7.76 -6.52 -5.74
CA LEU A 117 7.74 -5.94 -7.09
C LEU A 117 6.39 -6.13 -7.77
N VAL A 118 5.80 -7.33 -7.69
CA VAL A 118 4.48 -7.60 -8.28
C VAL A 118 3.41 -6.70 -7.64
N LEU A 119 3.41 -6.56 -6.31
CA LEU A 119 2.49 -5.65 -5.61
C LEU A 119 2.68 -4.18 -6.03
N CYS A 120 3.93 -3.76 -6.25
CA CYS A 120 4.25 -2.43 -6.75
C CYS A 120 3.70 -2.22 -8.17
N VAL A 121 3.89 -3.18 -9.07
CA VAL A 121 3.36 -3.12 -10.46
C VAL A 121 1.83 -3.04 -10.47
N ILE A 122 1.16 -3.85 -9.66
CA ILE A 122 -0.32 -3.82 -9.54
C ILE A 122 -0.79 -2.43 -9.09
N SER A 123 -0.07 -1.78 -8.18
CA SER A 123 -0.41 -0.46 -7.68
C SER A 123 -0.36 0.63 -8.77
N TYR A 124 0.44 0.45 -9.83
CA TYR A 124 0.46 1.34 -10.99
C TYR A 124 -0.74 1.18 -11.94
N GLY A 125 -1.56 0.14 -11.76
CA GLY A 125 -2.78 -0.05 -12.56
C GLY A 125 -3.78 1.11 -12.38
N ALA A 126 -3.90 1.65 -11.16
CA ALA A 126 -4.80 2.76 -10.86
C ALA A 126 -4.46 4.04 -11.65
N PRO A 127 -3.23 4.60 -11.60
CA PRO A 127 -2.90 5.79 -12.39
C PRO A 127 -2.95 5.53 -13.90
N LEU A 128 -2.57 4.33 -14.37
CA LEU A 128 -2.66 3.99 -15.79
C LEU A 128 -4.12 3.98 -16.28
N SER A 129 -5.05 3.45 -15.48
CA SER A 129 -6.47 3.44 -15.83
C SER A 129 -7.06 4.84 -15.99
N VAL A 130 -6.59 5.81 -15.20
CA VAL A 130 -7.00 7.21 -15.29
C VAL A 130 -6.41 7.85 -16.55
N LEU A 131 -5.13 7.60 -16.84
CA LEU A 131 -4.46 8.10 -18.06
C LEU A 131 -5.18 7.61 -19.33
N VAL A 132 -5.46 6.31 -19.43
CA VAL A 132 -6.16 5.71 -20.57
C VAL A 132 -7.55 6.32 -20.72
N ARG A 133 -8.28 6.52 -19.62
CA ARG A 133 -9.61 7.15 -19.65
C ARG A 133 -9.55 8.59 -20.17
N ILE A 134 -8.53 9.36 -19.80
CA ILE A 134 -8.35 10.72 -20.29
C ILE A 134 -8.07 10.69 -21.79
N MET A 135 -7.14 9.86 -22.25
CA MET A 135 -6.77 9.78 -23.68
C MET A 135 -7.90 9.30 -24.58
N LEU A 136 -8.75 8.37 -24.13
CA LEU A 136 -9.87 7.85 -24.94
C LEU A 136 -11.12 8.74 -24.94
N ASN A 137 -11.27 9.60 -23.93
CA ASN A 137 -12.36 10.58 -23.84
C ASN A 137 -11.93 11.99 -24.31
N SER A 138 -10.75 12.10 -24.95
CA SER A 138 -10.25 13.31 -25.63
C SER A 138 -10.58 13.25 -27.11
#